data_AF-A0AAP2HEF4-F1
#
_entry.id   AF-A0AAP2HEF4-F1
#
_cell.length_a   1.000
_cell.length_b   1.000
_cell.length_c   1.000
_cell.angle_alpha   90.00
_cell.angle_beta   90.00
_cell.angle_gamma   90.00
#
_symmetry.space_group_name_H-M   'P 1'
#
loop_
_entity.id
_entity.type
_entity.pdbx_description
1 polymer ?
#
loop_
_entity_poly.entity_id
_entity_poly.type
_entity_poly.pdbx_seq_one_letter_code
_entity_poly.pdbx_strand_id
1 'polypeptide(L)'
;MAASLFLIRGWQRWAFCMLLAWPGCVLACEKQSQPSVDDVVFNRVTPETSRLDMELQERYGCKYPFAMIFSSAGYQPMSLLAGAQPATPNDESGAPVTGTVLIGFVLNADGTPIDPLVLKSDDDRLSKLAMDHVTTLRYRPAQFNSRTVRSLGIQVYQFK
;
A
#
# COMPACT_ATOMS: atom_id res chain seq x y z
N MET A 1 37.35 11.98 63.13
CA MET A 1 37.94 10.75 63.69
C MET A 1 36.96 9.61 63.49
N ALA A 2 37.48 8.45 63.08
CA ALA A 2 36.82 7.16 62.81
C ALA A 2 35.88 7.14 61.58
N ALA A 3 35.97 6.32 60.53
CA ALA A 3 36.69 5.07 60.14
C ALA A 3 35.63 4.03 59.69
N SER A 4 35.71 3.72 58.38
CA SER A 4 35.47 2.46 57.65
C SER A 4 34.61 1.32 58.22
N LEU A 5 33.77 0.73 57.35
CA LEU A 5 33.69 -0.71 56.97
C LEU A 5 32.56 -0.85 55.89
N PHE A 6 32.81 -1.06 54.60
CA PHE A 6 33.12 -2.28 53.81
C PHE A 6 32.07 -3.44 53.85
N LEU A 7 31.82 -3.97 52.62
CA LEU A 7 31.24 -5.29 52.25
C LEU A 7 29.68 -5.37 52.20
N ILE A 8 28.98 -6.01 51.27
CA ILE A 8 29.27 -7.02 50.22
C ILE A 8 28.00 -7.17 49.32
N ARG A 9 28.23 -7.48 48.03
CA ARG A 9 27.44 -8.29 47.07
C ARG A 9 25.90 -8.21 47.01
N GLY A 10 25.41 -7.97 45.79
CA GLY A 10 24.11 -8.42 45.29
C GLY A 10 24.07 -8.50 43.76
N TRP A 11 24.83 -9.44 43.18
CA TRP A 11 24.63 -9.91 41.80
C TRP A 11 23.47 -10.92 41.75
N GLN A 12 22.89 -11.11 40.55
CA GLN A 12 21.79 -12.03 40.17
C GLN A 12 20.40 -11.36 40.27
N ARG A 13 19.62 -11.24 39.20
CA ARG A 13 19.28 -12.30 38.23
C ARG A 13 19.03 -11.71 36.83
N TRP A 14 19.90 -12.03 35.89
CA TRP A 14 19.51 -12.15 34.48
C TRP A 14 18.83 -13.50 34.34
N ALA A 15 17.50 -13.50 34.28
CA ALA A 15 16.73 -14.70 34.00
C ALA A 15 16.79 -14.99 32.51
N PHE A 16 17.64 -15.95 32.19
CA PHE A 16 17.49 -16.94 31.12
C PHE A 16 16.02 -17.12 30.68
N CYS A 17 15.72 -16.80 29.42
CA CYS A 17 14.58 -17.37 28.71
C CYS A 17 15.13 -18.00 27.43
N MET A 18 15.69 -19.19 27.60
CA MET A 18 16.09 -20.09 26.52
C MET A 18 15.08 -21.25 26.54
N LEU A 19 14.64 -21.66 25.34
CA LEU A 19 13.94 -22.91 25.02
C LEU A 19 12.41 -22.90 25.18
N LEU A 20 11.71 -22.48 24.11
CA LEU A 20 10.79 -23.32 23.32
C LEU A 20 10.58 -22.60 21.97
N ALA A 21 11.40 -22.95 20.97
CA ALA A 21 11.22 -22.47 19.60
C ALA A 21 10.06 -23.25 18.96
N TRP A 22 8.86 -22.66 18.95
CA TRP A 22 7.78 -23.11 18.08
C TRP A 22 7.99 -22.53 16.67
N PRO A 23 7.91 -23.35 15.60
CA PRO A 23 7.93 -22.88 14.22
C PRO A 23 6.54 -22.34 13.87
N GLY A 24 6.24 -21.18 14.43
CA GLY A 24 5.03 -20.42 14.19
C GLY A 24 5.39 -18.96 14.28
N CYS A 25 6.34 -18.52 13.45
CA CYS A 25 6.59 -17.09 13.22
C CYS A 25 5.32 -16.48 12.61
N VAL A 26 4.38 -16.10 13.47
CA VAL A 26 3.51 -14.98 13.16
C VAL A 26 4.46 -13.80 13.03
N LEU A 27 4.82 -13.46 11.79
CA LEU A 27 5.40 -12.16 11.47
C LEU A 27 4.30 -11.14 11.79
N ALA A 28 4.12 -10.86 13.08
CA ALA A 28 3.33 -9.74 13.52
C ALA A 28 3.97 -8.53 12.85
N CYS A 29 3.20 -7.87 11.98
CA CYS A 29 3.62 -6.60 11.42
C CYS A 29 3.99 -5.70 12.60
N GLU A 30 5.29 -5.46 12.79
CA GLU A 30 5.79 -4.66 13.90
C GLU A 30 5.38 -3.22 13.60
N LYS A 31 4.26 -2.84 14.20
CA LYS A 31 3.59 -1.56 13.99
C LYS A 31 4.52 -0.46 14.48
N GLN A 32 5.18 0.21 13.55
CA GLN A 32 6.06 1.33 13.83
C GLN A 32 5.31 2.44 14.61
N SER A 33 6.08 3.26 15.32
CA SER A 33 5.67 4.47 16.03
C SER A 33 4.58 5.27 15.31
N GLN A 34 3.67 5.90 16.07
CA GLN A 34 2.49 6.61 15.57
C GLN A 34 2.71 7.26 14.19
N PRO A 35 1.99 6.82 13.15
CA PRO A 35 2.24 7.31 11.79
C PRO A 35 1.92 8.80 11.69
N SER A 36 2.73 9.52 10.93
CA SER A 36 2.39 10.90 10.60
C SER A 36 1.15 10.91 9.70
N VAL A 37 0.41 12.02 9.69
CA VAL A 37 -0.74 12.17 8.78
C VAL A 37 -0.31 12.00 7.31
N ASP A 38 0.93 12.37 6.98
CA ASP A 38 1.48 12.27 5.64
C ASP A 38 1.78 10.80 5.24
N ASP A 39 1.82 9.88 6.21
CA ASP A 39 2.00 8.44 5.97
C ASP A 39 0.67 7.69 5.78
N VAL A 40 -0.46 8.31 6.12
CA VAL A 40 -1.78 7.68 6.05
C VAL A 40 -2.30 7.67 4.61
N VAL A 41 -2.67 6.48 4.14
CA VAL A 41 -3.34 6.29 2.85
C VAL A 41 -4.84 6.35 3.05
N PHE A 42 -5.47 7.36 2.45
CA PHE A 42 -6.91 7.51 2.47
C PHE A 42 -7.56 6.62 1.43
N ASN A 43 -8.56 5.84 1.84
CA ASN A 43 -9.33 5.02 0.92
C ASN A 43 -10.81 5.36 1.01
N ARG A 44 -11.40 5.82 -0.09
CA ARG A 44 -12.85 6.05 -0.18
C ARG A 44 -13.53 4.75 -0.61
N VAL A 45 -14.20 4.11 0.34
CA VAL A 45 -14.94 2.87 0.09
C VAL A 45 -16.34 3.20 -0.43
N THR A 46 -16.71 2.61 -1.56
CA THR A 46 -18.10 2.60 -2.04
C THR A 46 -18.63 1.18 -2.11
N PRO A 47 -19.96 0.96 -2.19
CA PRO A 47 -20.52 -0.37 -2.36
C PRO A 47 -19.90 -1.12 -3.55
N GLU A 48 -19.65 -0.41 -4.66
CA GLU A 48 -19.12 -0.95 -5.91
C GLU A 48 -17.67 -1.41 -5.79
N THR A 49 -16.84 -0.71 -5.00
CA THR A 49 -15.40 -1.00 -4.87
C THR A 49 -15.05 -1.77 -3.60
N SER A 50 -15.98 -1.93 -2.66
CA SER A 50 -15.75 -2.48 -1.32
C SER A 50 -14.93 -3.77 -1.27
N ARG A 51 -15.16 -4.71 -2.19
CA ARG A 51 -14.39 -5.95 -2.27
C ARG A 51 -12.92 -5.70 -2.64
N LEU A 52 -12.67 -4.86 -3.63
CA LEU A 52 -11.31 -4.51 -4.07
C LEU A 52 -10.61 -3.65 -3.01
N ASP A 53 -11.35 -2.79 -2.32
CA ASP A 53 -10.84 -1.96 -1.22
C ASP A 53 -10.33 -2.82 -0.06
N MET A 54 -11.08 -3.85 0.33
CA MET A 54 -10.66 -4.79 1.37
C MET A 54 -9.43 -5.59 0.94
N GLU A 55 -9.38 -6.06 -0.32
CA GLU A 55 -8.22 -6.79 -0.86
C GLU A 55 -6.95 -5.93 -0.86
N LEU A 56 -7.05 -4.67 -1.29
CA LEU A 56 -5.94 -3.74 -1.27
C LEU A 56 -5.50 -3.42 0.16
N GLN A 57 -6.44 -3.26 1.09
CA GLN A 57 -6.13 -3.06 2.49
C GLN A 57 -5.42 -4.27 3.10
N GLU A 58 -5.83 -5.50 2.78
CA GLU A 58 -5.15 -6.72 3.20
C GLU A 58 -3.71 -6.74 2.69
N ARG A 59 -3.51 -6.39 1.42
CA ARG A 59 -2.20 -6.44 0.77
C ARG A 59 -1.25 -5.32 1.15
N TYR A 60 -1.76 -4.11 1.41
CA TYR A 60 -0.95 -2.95 1.77
C TYR A 60 -0.94 -2.66 3.27
N GLY A 61 -1.82 -3.27 4.07
CA GLY A 61 -2.04 -2.90 5.47
C GLY A 61 -0.81 -3.07 6.37
N CYS A 62 0.15 -3.91 5.98
CA CYS A 62 1.44 -4.03 6.66
C CYS A 62 2.43 -2.90 6.31
N LYS A 63 2.24 -2.24 5.16
CA LYS A 63 3.12 -1.17 4.67
C LYS A 63 2.57 0.22 4.98
N TYR A 64 1.25 0.38 4.97
CA TYR A 64 0.59 1.67 5.15
C TYR A 64 -0.51 1.61 6.20
N PRO A 65 -0.59 2.62 7.07
CA PRO A 65 -1.80 2.89 7.82
C PRO A 65 -2.88 3.41 6.87
N PHE A 66 -4.12 2.92 7.05
CA PHE A 66 -5.26 3.33 6.24
C PHE A 66 -6.25 4.18 7.03
N ALA A 67 -6.77 5.23 6.39
CA ALA A 67 -7.96 5.95 6.82
C ALA A 67 -9.11 5.64 5.86
N MET A 68 -10.06 4.85 6.34
CA MET A 68 -11.23 4.45 5.56
C MET A 68 -12.28 5.57 5.60
N ILE A 69 -12.66 6.06 4.42
CA ILE A 69 -13.67 7.09 4.24
C ILE A 69 -14.92 6.44 3.67
N PHE A 70 -16.02 6.49 4.43
CA PHE A 70 -17.33 5.98 4.02
C PHE A 70 -18.30 7.10 3.58
N SER A 71 -17.90 8.36 3.70
CA SER A 71 -18.69 9.55 3.32
C SER A 71 -17.88 10.47 2.43
N SER A 72 -18.49 11.10 1.42
CA SER A 72 -17.80 12.08 0.57
C SER A 72 -17.53 13.43 1.26
N ALA A 73 -18.03 13.65 2.47
CA ALA A 73 -17.87 14.93 3.18
C ALA A 73 -16.39 15.26 3.40
N GLY A 74 -15.94 16.40 2.85
CA GLY A 74 -14.56 16.87 2.96
C GLY A 74 -13.54 16.12 2.09
N TYR A 75 -13.93 15.06 1.39
CA TYR A 75 -13.03 14.29 0.53
C TYR A 75 -13.24 14.64 -0.94
N GLN A 76 -12.15 15.00 -1.61
CA GLN A 76 -12.09 15.17 -3.06
C GLN A 76 -11.21 14.04 -3.64
N PRO A 77 -11.74 13.19 -4.54
CA PRO A 77 -10.96 12.08 -5.08
C PRO A 77 -9.85 12.59 -6.00
N MET A 78 -8.81 11.76 -6.14
CA MET A 78 -7.79 11.97 -7.17
C MET A 78 -8.41 11.97 -8.57
N SER A 79 -7.74 12.62 -9.52
CA SER A 79 -8.16 12.62 -10.93
C SER A 79 -6.96 12.57 -11.87
N LEU A 80 -7.07 11.84 -12.97
CA LEU A 80 -5.98 11.74 -13.94
C LEU A 80 -5.76 13.08 -14.65
N LEU A 81 -4.52 13.58 -14.67
CA LEU A 81 -4.16 14.83 -15.36
C LEU A 81 -3.73 14.56 -16.80
N ALA A 82 -2.91 13.52 -16.99
CA ALA A 82 -2.34 13.17 -18.28
C ALA A 82 -1.98 11.68 -18.32
N GLY A 83 -2.11 11.09 -19.50
CA GLY A 83 -1.82 9.71 -19.79
C GLY A 83 -2.69 9.19 -20.92
N ALA A 84 -2.09 8.47 -21.86
CA ALA A 84 -2.83 7.67 -22.84
C ALA A 84 -2.93 6.24 -22.32
N GLN A 85 -3.73 5.40 -22.95
CA GLN A 85 -3.66 3.96 -22.69
C GLN A 85 -2.43 3.38 -23.41
N PRO A 86 -1.72 2.38 -22.83
CA PRO A 86 -0.61 1.74 -23.54
C PRO A 86 -1.13 1.00 -24.78
N ALA A 87 -0.28 0.90 -25.81
CA ALA A 87 -0.61 0.19 -27.03
C ALA A 87 -0.85 -1.30 -26.76
N THR A 88 -1.86 -1.88 -27.42
CA THR A 88 -2.15 -3.31 -27.35
C THR A 88 -0.97 -4.10 -27.93
N PRO A 89 -0.35 -5.03 -27.18
CA PRO A 89 0.72 -5.85 -27.71
C PRO A 89 0.15 -6.92 -28.65
N ASN A 90 0.97 -7.37 -29.60
CA ASN A 90 0.64 -8.51 -30.46
C ASN A 90 1.25 -9.81 -29.91
N ASP A 91 0.62 -10.94 -30.19
CA ASP A 91 1.16 -12.27 -29.95
C ASP A 91 2.14 -12.72 -31.05
N GLU A 92 2.63 -13.96 -30.96
CA GLU A 92 3.58 -14.54 -31.90
C GLU A 92 3.03 -14.66 -33.33
N SER A 93 1.71 -14.70 -33.50
CA SER A 93 1.02 -14.72 -34.79
C SER A 93 0.79 -13.32 -35.38
N GLY A 94 1.09 -12.28 -34.61
CA GLY A 94 0.80 -10.89 -34.96
C GLY A 94 -0.62 -10.43 -34.62
N ALA A 95 -1.42 -11.25 -33.93
CA ALA A 95 -2.75 -10.88 -33.49
C ALA A 95 -2.70 -10.07 -32.18
N PRO A 96 -3.60 -9.09 -31.97
CA PRO A 96 -3.62 -8.31 -30.75
C PRO A 96 -4.02 -9.15 -29.54
N VAL A 97 -3.27 -9.02 -28.45
CA VAL A 97 -3.60 -9.65 -27.17
C VAL A 97 -4.64 -8.80 -26.47
N THR A 98 -5.88 -9.29 -26.40
CA THR A 98 -7.01 -8.59 -25.77
C THR A 98 -7.22 -9.07 -24.35
N GLY A 99 -7.77 -8.20 -23.50
CA GLY A 99 -8.05 -8.56 -22.11
C GLY A 99 -8.17 -7.35 -21.18
N THR A 100 -8.50 -7.63 -19.94
CA THR A 100 -8.66 -6.63 -18.88
C THR A 100 -7.59 -6.81 -17.81
N VAL A 101 -7.01 -5.70 -17.36
CA VAL A 101 -6.11 -5.68 -16.21
C VAL A 101 -6.57 -4.62 -15.22
N LEU A 102 -6.64 -5.00 -13.94
CA LEU A 102 -6.92 -4.09 -12.82
C LEU A 102 -5.64 -3.93 -12.01
N ILE A 103 -5.15 -2.69 -11.94
CA ILE A 103 -3.98 -2.33 -11.16
C ILE A 103 -4.40 -1.48 -9.96
N GLY A 104 -4.12 -1.94 -8.76
CA GLY A 104 -4.17 -1.12 -7.56
C GLY A 104 -2.84 -0.40 -7.35
N PHE A 105 -2.87 0.78 -6.74
CA PHE A 105 -1.67 1.53 -6.39
C PHE A 105 -1.95 2.50 -5.25
N VAL A 106 -0.89 3.01 -4.61
CA VAL A 106 -0.99 4.17 -3.72
C VAL A 106 -0.57 5.40 -4.51
N LEU A 107 -1.38 6.45 -4.47
CA LEU A 107 -1.05 7.75 -5.02
C LEU A 107 -0.40 8.61 -3.93
N ASN A 108 0.77 9.16 -4.21
CA ASN A 108 1.43 10.12 -3.33
C ASN A 108 0.75 11.49 -3.35
N ALA A 109 1.06 12.30 -2.34
CA ALA A 109 0.61 13.67 -2.22
C ALA A 109 1.12 14.60 -3.36
N ASP A 110 2.12 14.16 -4.12
CA ASP A 110 2.63 14.88 -5.30
C ASP A 110 1.96 14.45 -6.61
N GLY A 111 1.04 13.48 -6.57
CA GLY A 111 0.31 12.99 -7.74
C GLY A 111 1.03 11.88 -8.51
N THR A 112 2.06 11.26 -7.91
CA THR A 112 2.77 10.12 -8.48
C THR A 112 2.23 8.78 -7.96
N PRO A 113 1.93 7.81 -8.83
CA PRO A 113 1.61 6.44 -8.42
C PRO A 113 2.85 5.72 -7.90
N ILE A 114 2.70 5.00 -6.79
CA ILE A 114 3.73 4.15 -6.19
C ILE A 114 3.19 2.78 -5.82
N ASP A 115 4.12 1.82 -5.73
CA ASP A 115 3.88 0.44 -5.33
C ASP A 115 2.73 -0.25 -6.07
N PRO A 116 2.68 -0.19 -7.42
CA PRO A 116 1.58 -0.78 -8.16
C PRO A 116 1.47 -2.28 -7.92
N LEU A 117 0.24 -2.78 -7.92
CA LEU A 117 -0.06 -4.19 -7.80
C LEU A 117 -1.15 -4.63 -8.76
N VAL A 118 -1.01 -5.84 -9.29
CA VAL A 118 -2.07 -6.48 -10.08
C VAL A 118 -3.12 -7.06 -9.13
N LEU A 119 -4.38 -6.66 -9.31
CA LEU A 119 -5.56 -7.23 -8.63
C LEU A 119 -6.18 -8.34 -9.48
N LYS A 120 -6.28 -8.08 -10.78
CA LYS A 120 -6.84 -9.02 -11.75
C LYS A 120 -6.15 -8.82 -13.09
N SER A 121 -5.92 -9.92 -13.79
CA SER A 121 -5.48 -9.91 -15.18
C SER A 121 -6.03 -11.09 -15.94
N ASP A 122 -6.33 -10.87 -17.22
CA ASP A 122 -6.68 -11.95 -18.16
C ASP A 122 -5.43 -12.53 -18.86
N ASP A 123 -4.28 -11.82 -18.87
CA ASP A 123 -3.01 -12.26 -19.49
C ASP A 123 -1.79 -11.59 -18.82
N ASP A 124 -0.76 -12.38 -18.49
CA ASP A 124 0.44 -11.90 -17.78
C ASP A 124 1.27 -10.87 -18.55
N ARG A 125 1.26 -10.92 -19.89
CA ARG A 125 1.94 -9.94 -20.74
C ARG A 125 1.27 -8.58 -20.61
N LEU A 126 -0.06 -8.55 -20.50
CA LEU A 126 -0.83 -7.34 -20.25
C LEU A 126 -0.57 -6.80 -18.84
N SER A 127 -0.44 -7.69 -17.84
CA SER A 127 -0.10 -7.32 -16.46
C SER A 127 1.17 -6.48 -16.39
N LYS A 128 2.25 -6.95 -17.03
CA LYS A 128 3.54 -6.25 -17.05
C LYS A 128 3.42 -4.87 -17.70
N LEU A 129 2.77 -4.81 -18.87
CA LEU A 129 2.58 -3.55 -19.59
C LEU A 129 1.76 -2.55 -18.78
N ALA A 130 0.69 -3.00 -18.12
CA ALA A 130 -0.15 -2.16 -17.27
C ALA A 130 0.59 -1.66 -16.01
N MET A 131 1.42 -2.51 -15.39
CA MET A 131 2.28 -2.14 -14.26
C MET A 131 3.31 -1.08 -14.65
N ASP A 132 4.03 -1.30 -15.75
CA ASP A 132 5.03 -0.33 -16.20
C ASP A 132 4.36 1.00 -16.54
N HIS A 133 3.22 0.93 -17.24
CA HIS A 133 2.47 2.11 -17.64
C HIS A 133 1.93 2.92 -16.47
N VAL A 134 1.34 2.30 -15.43
CA VAL A 134 0.70 3.05 -14.34
C VAL A 134 1.69 3.97 -13.62
N THR A 135 2.96 3.59 -13.54
CA THR A 135 4.02 4.41 -12.90
C THR A 135 4.37 5.68 -13.69
N THR A 136 4.03 5.71 -14.98
CA THR A 136 4.26 6.87 -15.86
C THR A 136 3.15 7.92 -15.75
N LEU A 137 1.99 7.54 -15.21
CA LEU A 137 0.82 8.40 -15.11
C LEU A 137 1.02 9.55 -14.12
N ARG A 138 0.27 10.63 -14.32
CA ARG A 138 0.24 11.79 -13.40
C ARG A 138 -1.19 12.14 -13.04
N TYR A 139 -1.42 12.33 -11.75
CA TYR A 139 -2.73 12.61 -11.18
C TYR A 139 -2.72 13.93 -10.43
N ARG A 140 -3.89 14.56 -10.36
CA ARG A 140 -4.20 15.51 -9.32
C ARG A 140 -4.44 14.69 -8.05
N PRO A 141 -3.69 14.92 -6.97
CA PRO A 141 -3.87 14.19 -5.71
C PRO A 141 -5.28 14.30 -5.13
N ALA A 142 -5.63 13.33 -4.29
CA ALA A 142 -6.83 13.46 -3.46
C ALA A 142 -6.63 14.56 -2.41
N GLN A 143 -7.75 15.14 -1.97
CA GLN A 143 -7.75 16.10 -0.87
C GLN A 143 -8.71 15.65 0.22
N PHE A 144 -8.34 15.87 1.47
CA PHE A 144 -9.21 15.71 2.62
C PHE A 144 -9.16 16.99 3.46
N ASN A 145 -10.31 17.64 3.63
CA ASN A 145 -10.44 18.94 4.31
C ASN A 145 -9.45 19.99 3.77
N SER A 146 -9.35 20.10 2.43
CA SER A 146 -8.45 21.01 1.70
C SER A 146 -6.95 20.74 1.89
N ARG A 147 -6.57 19.61 2.49
CA ARG A 147 -5.17 19.15 2.57
C ARG A 147 -4.97 18.05 1.55
N THR A 148 -3.85 18.11 0.84
CA THR A 148 -3.48 17.03 -0.06
C THR A 148 -3.08 15.80 0.76
N VAL A 149 -3.58 14.63 0.37
CA VAL A 149 -3.34 13.37 1.08
C VAL A 149 -2.92 12.27 0.13
N ARG A 150 -2.24 11.26 0.65
CA ARG A 150 -2.02 10.02 -0.08
C ARG A 150 -3.34 9.26 -0.16
N SER A 151 -3.59 8.60 -1.29
CA SER A 151 -4.85 7.89 -1.49
C SER A 151 -4.67 6.57 -2.21
N LEU A 152 -5.59 5.64 -1.99
CA LEU A 152 -5.65 4.41 -2.75
C LEU A 152 -6.27 4.65 -4.13
N GLY A 153 -5.73 3.99 -5.14
CA GLY A 153 -6.19 4.07 -6.53
C GLY A 153 -6.34 2.71 -7.19
N ILE A 154 -7.30 2.63 -8.11
CA ILE A 154 -7.46 1.48 -9.01
C ILE A 154 -7.53 2.01 -10.45
N GLN A 155 -6.67 1.50 -11.32
CA GLN A 155 -6.68 1.77 -12.75
C GLN A 155 -7.11 0.51 -13.50
N VAL A 156 -8.16 0.65 -14.31
CA VAL A 156 -8.61 -0.40 -15.22
C VAL A 156 -7.98 -0.17 -16.59
N TYR A 157 -7.43 -1.23 -17.17
CA TYR A 157 -6.92 -1.27 -18.54
C TYR A 157 -7.77 -2.23 -19.36
N GLN A 158 -8.21 -1.79 -20.54
CA GLN A 158 -8.98 -2.62 -21.48
C GLN A 158 -8.25 -2.72 -22.82
N PHE A 159 -7.52 -3.80 -23.04
CA PHE A 159 -6.80 -4.06 -24.28
C PHE A 159 -7.76 -4.63 -25.33
N LYS A 160 -7.83 -3.97 -26.48
CA LYS A 160 -8.72 -4.28 -27.60
C LYS A 160 -7.95 -4.25 -28.91
#